data_AF-A0A9X3HV86-F1
#
_entry.id   AF-A0A9X3HV86-F1
#
_cell.length_a   1.000
_cell.length_b   1.000
_cell.length_c   1.000
_cell.angle_alpha   90.00
_cell.angle_beta   90.00
_cell.angle_gamma   90.00
#
_symmetry.space_group_name_H-M   'P 1'
#
loop_
_entity.id
_entity.type
_entity.pdbx_description
1 polymer ?
#
loop_
_entity_poly.entity_id
_entity_poly.type
_entity_poly.pdbx_seq_one_letter_code
_entity_poly.pdbx_strand_id
1 'polypeptide(L)'
;MPRFLLFFSCLVISPLGLASNSQGWDTFSDIGAYGLVGLAAGLPAYQEDWDGVWQAGLSIGSASAIGLIGKHTIDAPRPDGSDNKSFPSNHTANAFASATTLHIRHGWQVGLPAYGVATLVGVGRVQANKHYWRDVAAGAAIGVFTGWLFTDKLDPKVQLLPWATPHSSGVSVTYVW
;
A
#
# COMPACT_ATOMS: atom_id res chain seq x y z
N MET A 1 -12.27 -1.53 30.67
CA MET A 1 -11.11 -1.43 29.76
C MET A 1 -10.61 -2.83 29.44
N PRO A 2 -11.06 -3.48 28.35
CA PRO A 2 -10.50 -4.77 27.98
C PRO A 2 -9.24 -4.57 27.15
N ARG A 3 -8.22 -5.34 27.49
CA ARG A 3 -6.87 -5.36 26.91
C ARG A 3 -6.97 -5.93 25.48
N PHE A 4 -6.58 -5.14 24.49
CA PHE A 4 -6.30 -5.63 23.14
C PHE A 4 -5.00 -6.45 23.17
N LEU A 5 -5.08 -7.71 23.59
CA LEU A 5 -4.13 -8.73 23.14
C LEU A 5 -4.60 -9.19 21.76
N LEU A 6 -4.26 -8.42 20.73
CA LEU A 6 -4.20 -8.97 19.39
C LEU A 6 -3.04 -9.96 19.39
N PHE A 7 -3.36 -11.24 19.57
CA PHE A 7 -2.50 -12.31 19.14
C PHE A 7 -2.20 -12.06 17.67
N PHE A 8 -1.00 -11.53 17.38
CA PHE A 8 -0.33 -11.76 16.11
C PHE A 8 -0.16 -13.28 16.03
N SER A 9 -1.21 -13.96 15.58
CA SER A 9 -1.10 -15.27 14.98
C SER A 9 -0.19 -15.05 13.78
N CYS A 10 1.10 -15.25 14.04
CA CYS A 10 2.15 -15.30 13.06
C CYS A 10 1.80 -16.47 12.16
N LEU A 11 0.95 -16.23 11.16
CA LEU A 11 0.99 -17.00 9.93
C LEU A 11 2.26 -16.55 9.21
N VAL A 12 3.41 -16.91 9.79
CA VAL A 12 4.67 -17.02 9.07
C VAL A 12 4.45 -18.18 8.13
N ILE A 13 3.74 -17.93 7.02
CA ILE A 13 3.89 -18.76 5.84
C ILE A 13 5.34 -18.55 5.46
N SER A 14 6.20 -19.43 5.95
CA SER A 14 7.64 -19.41 5.79
C SER A 14 8.01 -19.06 4.35
N PRO A 15 8.42 -17.81 4.07
CA PRO A 15 8.71 -17.41 2.70
C PRO A 15 10.05 -17.96 2.22
N LEU A 16 10.87 -18.48 3.16
CA LEU A 16 12.17 -19.07 2.87
C LEU A 16 12.11 -20.30 1.96
N GLY A 17 10.98 -21.01 1.88
CA GLY A 17 10.85 -22.19 1.01
C GLY A 17 10.58 -21.86 -0.47
N LEU A 18 10.07 -20.66 -0.75
CA LEU A 18 9.72 -20.22 -2.10
C LEU A 18 10.86 -19.41 -2.75
N ALA A 19 11.82 -18.89 -1.99
CA ALA A 19 12.87 -18.00 -2.46
C ALA A 19 14.09 -18.72 -3.09
N SER A 20 13.90 -19.79 -3.86
CA SER A 20 15.03 -20.52 -4.49
C SER A 20 15.30 -20.13 -5.94
N ASN A 21 14.33 -19.51 -6.63
CA ASN A 21 14.43 -19.09 -8.02
C ASN A 21 13.61 -17.81 -8.30
N SER A 22 13.75 -17.22 -9.49
CA SER A 22 13.06 -15.97 -9.86
C SER A 22 11.54 -16.08 -9.78
N GLN A 23 10.97 -17.23 -10.16
CA GLN A 23 9.53 -17.46 -10.13
C GLN A 23 8.99 -17.53 -8.70
N GLY A 24 9.74 -18.10 -7.78
CA GLY A 24 9.37 -18.17 -6.37
C GLY A 24 9.48 -16.82 -5.65
N TRP A 25 10.45 -15.98 -6.03
CA TRP A 25 10.49 -14.57 -5.62
C TRP A 25 9.29 -13.77 -6.15
N ASP A 26 8.88 -14.03 -7.39
CA ASP A 26 7.69 -13.41 -7.99
C ASP A 26 6.43 -13.78 -7.21
N THR A 27 6.18 -15.08 -7.01
CA THR A 27 5.05 -15.60 -6.22
C THR A 27 5.04 -15.07 -4.78
N PHE A 28 6.20 -15.05 -4.11
CA PHE A 28 6.30 -14.50 -2.75
C PHE A 28 5.88 -13.02 -2.73
N SER A 29 6.37 -12.24 -3.69
CA SER A 29 6.04 -10.81 -3.78
C SER A 29 4.59 -10.55 -4.21
N ASP A 30 3.96 -11.45 -4.97
CA ASP A 30 2.51 -11.40 -5.28
C ASP A 30 1.70 -11.63 -4.00
N ILE A 31 1.99 -12.72 -3.28
CA ILE A 31 1.28 -13.07 -2.04
C ILE A 31 1.42 -11.94 -1.01
N GLY A 32 2.61 -11.37 -0.85
CA GLY A 32 2.83 -10.25 0.06
C GLY A 32 2.03 -9.00 -0.32
N ALA A 33 1.99 -8.66 -1.61
CA ALA A 33 1.24 -7.49 -2.09
C ALA A 33 -0.27 -7.66 -1.91
N TYR A 34 -0.83 -8.78 -2.38
CA TYR A 34 -2.27 -9.05 -2.26
C TYR A 34 -2.68 -9.30 -0.81
N GLY A 35 -1.81 -9.91 0.00
CA GLY A 35 -2.02 -10.05 1.44
C GLY A 35 -2.15 -8.70 2.12
N LEU A 36 -1.29 -7.73 1.81
CA LEU A 36 -1.39 -6.37 2.36
C LEU A 36 -2.64 -5.63 1.88
N VAL A 37 -3.02 -5.75 0.60
CA VAL A 37 -4.29 -5.19 0.09
C VAL A 37 -5.49 -5.79 0.81
N GLY A 38 -5.49 -7.13 0.97
CA GLY A 38 -6.53 -7.85 1.69
C GLY A 38 -6.61 -7.44 3.16
N LEU A 39 -5.48 -7.20 3.83
CA LEU A 39 -5.44 -6.69 5.20
C LEU A 39 -5.93 -5.24 5.29
N ALA A 40 -5.53 -4.38 4.35
CA ALA A 40 -5.95 -2.98 4.32
C ALA A 40 -7.45 -2.80 4.12
N ALA A 41 -8.11 -3.71 3.39
CA ALA A 41 -9.57 -3.73 3.26
C ALA A 41 -10.25 -4.53 4.38
N GLY A 42 -9.69 -5.68 4.75
CA GLY A 42 -10.31 -6.63 5.69
C GLY A 42 -10.28 -6.17 7.14
N LEU A 43 -9.21 -5.48 7.57
CA LEU A 43 -9.09 -5.03 8.96
C LEU A 43 -10.10 -3.91 9.30
N PRO A 44 -10.33 -2.88 8.45
CA PRO A 44 -11.44 -1.95 8.61
C PRO A 44 -12.81 -2.62 8.46
N ALA A 45 -13.01 -3.51 7.47
CA ALA A 45 -14.29 -4.20 7.28
C ALA A 45 -14.69 -5.04 8.51
N TYR A 46 -13.73 -5.71 9.15
CA TYR A 46 -13.96 -6.45 10.41
C TYR A 46 -14.33 -5.54 11.59
N GLN A 47 -13.87 -4.28 11.56
CA GLN A 47 -14.20 -3.27 12.57
C GLN A 47 -15.48 -2.49 12.23
N GLU A 48 -16.25 -2.95 11.22
CA GLU A 48 -17.43 -2.27 10.68
C GLU A 48 -17.14 -0.85 10.17
N ASP A 49 -15.88 -0.59 9.83
CA ASP A 49 -15.36 0.70 9.43
C ASP A 49 -15.27 0.81 7.90
N TRP A 50 -16.43 1.07 7.30
CA TRP A 50 -16.59 1.16 5.85
C TRP A 50 -15.86 2.36 5.23
N ASP A 51 -15.68 3.45 5.98
CA ASP A 51 -14.88 4.58 5.54
C ASP A 51 -13.42 4.15 5.32
N GLY A 52 -12.91 3.24 6.16
CA GLY A 52 -11.57 2.69 6.03
C GLY A 52 -11.38 1.82 4.81
N VAL A 53 -12.40 1.01 4.50
CA VAL A 53 -12.42 0.21 3.27
C VAL A 53 -12.38 1.12 2.05
N TRP A 54 -13.19 2.19 2.07
CA TRP A 54 -13.25 3.15 0.95
C TRP A 54 -11.94 3.92 0.78
N GLN A 55 -11.36 4.41 1.87
CA GLN A 55 -10.07 5.10 1.86
C GLN A 55 -8.92 4.19 1.40
N ALA A 56 -8.91 2.93 1.84
CA ALA A 56 -7.97 1.92 1.34
C ALA A 56 -8.13 1.68 -0.16
N GLY A 57 -9.38 1.53 -0.62
CA GLY A 57 -9.71 1.36 -2.04
C GLY A 57 -9.26 2.53 -2.90
N LEU A 58 -9.53 3.77 -2.45
CA LEU A 58 -9.11 4.99 -3.14
C LEU A 58 -7.58 5.12 -3.19
N SER A 59 -6.90 4.84 -2.07
CA SER A 59 -5.43 4.86 -1.97
C SER A 59 -4.77 3.87 -2.95
N ILE A 60 -5.20 2.61 -2.91
CA ILE A 60 -4.63 1.52 -3.73
C ILE A 60 -5.02 1.69 -5.20
N GLY A 61 -6.28 2.07 -5.46
CA GLY A 61 -6.79 2.36 -6.80
C GLY A 61 -6.04 3.51 -7.46
N SER A 62 -5.78 4.59 -6.71
CA SER A 62 -4.98 5.72 -7.19
C SER A 62 -3.52 5.34 -7.44
N ALA A 63 -2.90 4.53 -6.56
CA ALA A 63 -1.54 4.03 -6.78
C ALA A 63 -1.45 3.20 -8.06
N SER A 64 -2.43 2.32 -8.28
CA SER A 64 -2.55 1.51 -9.49
C SER A 64 -2.75 2.37 -10.73
N ALA A 65 -3.61 3.39 -10.67
CA ALA A 65 -3.85 4.31 -11.78
C ALA A 65 -2.59 5.09 -12.17
N ILE A 66 -1.89 5.68 -11.19
CA ILE A 66 -0.62 6.39 -11.41
C ILE A 66 0.41 5.45 -12.03
N GLY A 67 0.53 4.23 -11.51
CA GLY A 67 1.50 3.29 -12.04
C GLY A 67 1.16 2.75 -13.43
N LEU A 68 -0.14 2.60 -13.78
CA LEU A 68 -0.58 2.28 -15.14
C LEU A 68 -0.27 3.40 -16.13
N ILE A 69 -0.46 4.67 -15.72
CA ILE A 69 -0.07 5.83 -16.51
C ILE A 69 1.45 5.84 -16.71
N GLY A 70 2.22 5.61 -15.64
CA GLY A 70 3.68 5.52 -15.72
C GLY A 70 4.16 4.45 -16.71
N LYS A 71 3.55 3.26 -16.68
CA LYS A 71 3.86 2.15 -17.60
C LYS A 71 3.52 2.41 -19.07
N HIS A 72 2.59 3.32 -19.37
CA HIS A 72 2.24 3.69 -20.75
C HIS A 72 2.99 4.92 -21.25
N THR A 73 3.58 5.71 -20.35
CA THR A 73 4.29 6.95 -20.69
C THR A 73 5.81 6.77 -20.70
N ILE A 74 6.34 5.81 -19.95
CA ILE A 74 7.76 5.55 -19.82
C ILE A 74 8.06 4.16 -20.37
N ASP A 75 8.70 4.13 -21.54
CA ASP A 75 9.26 2.90 -22.10
C ASP A 75 10.51 2.49 -21.31
N ALA A 76 10.31 1.61 -20.33
CA ALA A 76 11.37 1.11 -19.46
C ALA A 76 11.49 -0.42 -19.63
N PRO A 77 12.56 -0.93 -20.28
CA PRO A 77 12.75 -2.36 -20.47
C PRO A 77 12.86 -3.08 -19.13
N ARG A 78 12.21 -4.22 -18.97
CA ARG A 78 12.38 -5.06 -17.78
C ARG A 78 13.72 -5.79 -17.78
N PRO A 79 14.29 -6.10 -16.60
CA PRO A 79 15.54 -6.86 -16.50
C PRO A 79 15.44 -8.27 -17.11
N ASP A 80 14.26 -8.89 -17.10
CA ASP A 80 14.00 -10.20 -17.70
C ASP A 80 13.70 -10.16 -19.21
N GLY A 81 13.67 -8.97 -19.83
CA GLY A 81 13.36 -8.79 -21.24
C GLY A 81 11.92 -9.12 -21.64
N SER A 82 11.01 -9.30 -20.68
CA SER A 82 9.62 -9.71 -20.98
C SER A 82 8.77 -8.61 -21.60
N ASP A 83 8.96 -7.34 -21.19
CA ASP A 83 8.30 -6.17 -21.77
C ASP A 83 9.06 -4.85 -21.49
N ASN A 84 8.53 -3.74 -22.00
CA ASN A 84 9.01 -2.36 -21.77
C ASN A 84 8.20 -1.59 -20.72
N LYS A 85 7.50 -2.29 -19.83
CA LYS A 85 6.62 -1.72 -18.81
C LYS A 85 7.22 -1.91 -17.41
N SER A 86 8.52 -1.70 -17.24
CA SER A 86 9.18 -1.85 -15.94
C SER A 86 8.82 -0.72 -14.97
N PHE A 87 8.75 0.53 -15.43
CA PHE A 87 8.57 1.68 -14.55
C PHE A 87 7.11 2.15 -14.47
N PRO A 88 6.59 2.48 -13.27
CA PRO A 88 7.04 2.06 -11.93
C PRO A 88 6.51 0.66 -11.58
N SER A 89 6.94 0.10 -10.44
CA SER A 89 6.40 -1.18 -9.95
C SER A 89 5.01 -1.00 -9.31
N ASN A 90 3.95 -1.47 -9.98
CA ASN A 90 2.58 -1.46 -9.43
C ASN A 90 2.46 -2.32 -8.16
N HIS A 91 3.16 -3.46 -8.09
CA HIS A 91 3.12 -4.32 -6.91
C HIS A 91 3.71 -3.63 -5.69
N THR A 92 4.84 -2.93 -5.86
CA THR A 92 5.40 -2.11 -4.78
C THR A 92 4.49 -0.94 -4.45
N ALA A 93 3.94 -0.24 -5.45
CA ALA A 93 3.02 0.88 -5.22
C ALA A 93 1.80 0.48 -4.40
N ASN A 94 1.13 -0.62 -4.76
CA ASN A 94 -0.03 -1.12 -4.04
C ASN A 94 0.34 -1.63 -2.64
N ALA A 95 1.47 -2.32 -2.48
CA ALA A 95 1.93 -2.78 -1.17
C ALA A 95 2.22 -1.61 -0.21
N PHE A 96 2.91 -0.57 -0.68
CA PHE A 96 3.19 0.63 0.11
C PHE A 96 1.94 1.48 0.35
N ALA A 97 1.00 1.55 -0.60
CA ALA A 97 -0.29 2.20 -0.41
C ALA A 97 -1.08 1.53 0.73
N SER A 98 -1.21 0.20 0.68
CA SER A 98 -1.83 -0.60 1.74
C SER A 98 -1.15 -0.43 3.09
N ALA A 99 0.19 -0.51 3.14
CA ALA A 99 0.95 -0.33 4.37
C ALA A 99 0.79 1.08 4.97
N THR A 100 0.73 2.10 4.12
CA THR A 100 0.52 3.49 4.55
C THR A 100 -0.88 3.70 5.09
N THR A 101 -1.90 3.16 4.41
CA THR A 101 -3.28 3.20 4.89
C THR A 101 -3.42 2.49 6.24
N LEU A 102 -2.84 1.29 6.38
CA LEU A 102 -2.82 0.56 7.66
C LEU A 102 -2.11 1.33 8.77
N HIS A 103 -0.99 1.99 8.45
CA HIS A 103 -0.24 2.81 9.41
C HIS A 103 -1.06 4.02 9.89
N ILE A 104 -1.61 4.81 8.96
CA ILE A 104 -2.34 6.01 9.32
C ILE A 104 -3.59 5.63 10.11
N ARG A 105 -4.32 4.61 9.65
CA ARG A 105 -5.59 4.24 10.23
C ARG A 105 -5.43 3.54 11.58
N HIS A 106 -4.60 2.52 11.68
CA HIS A 106 -4.49 1.68 12.89
C HIS A 106 -3.23 1.96 13.74
N GLY A 107 -2.43 2.95 13.36
CA GLY A 107 -1.23 3.34 14.09
C GLY A 107 0.01 2.52 13.76
N TRP A 108 1.14 2.91 14.37
CA TRP A 108 2.46 2.38 14.04
C TRP A 108 2.63 0.89 14.36
N GLN A 109 1.86 0.35 15.32
CA GLN A 109 1.94 -1.07 15.67
C GLN A 109 1.50 -1.99 14.53
N VAL A 110 0.56 -1.53 13.69
CA VAL A 110 0.13 -2.25 12.47
C VAL A 110 0.92 -1.77 11.26
N GLY A 111 1.24 -0.47 11.20
CA GLY A 111 2.00 0.13 10.12
C GLY A 111 3.42 -0.43 9.96
N LEU A 112 4.18 -0.53 11.06
CA LEU A 112 5.58 -0.97 11.04
C LEU A 112 5.75 -2.40 10.46
N PRO A 113 5.01 -3.43 10.90
CA PRO A 113 5.09 -4.74 10.25
C PRO A 113 4.58 -4.70 8.80
N ALA A 114 3.56 -3.89 8.48
CA ALA A 114 3.06 -3.75 7.12
C ALA A 114 4.11 -3.16 6.15
N TYR A 115 4.87 -2.15 6.59
CA TYR A 115 6.00 -1.62 5.82
C TYR A 115 7.13 -2.63 5.68
N GLY A 116 7.37 -3.47 6.69
CA GLY A 116 8.30 -4.59 6.61
C GLY A 116 7.92 -5.55 5.47
N VAL A 117 6.65 -5.97 5.40
CA VAL A 117 6.14 -6.81 4.31
C VAL A 117 6.20 -6.09 2.97
N ALA A 118 5.83 -4.81 2.90
CA ALA A 118 5.89 -4.03 1.65
C ALA A 118 7.32 -3.89 1.11
N THR A 119 8.30 -3.76 2.00
CA THR A 119 9.72 -3.74 1.65
C THR A 119 10.17 -5.09 1.11
N LEU A 120 9.76 -6.20 1.73
CA LEU A 120 10.04 -7.55 1.25
C LEU A 120 9.43 -7.82 -0.13
N VAL A 121 8.23 -7.30 -0.40
CA VAL A 121 7.61 -7.34 -1.74
C VAL A 121 8.50 -6.62 -2.75
N GLY A 122 8.99 -5.42 -2.42
CA GLY A 122 9.89 -4.64 -3.26
C GLY A 122 11.20 -5.39 -3.58
N VAL A 123 11.84 -5.97 -2.55
CA VAL A 123 13.04 -6.80 -2.72
C VAL A 123 12.76 -8.01 -3.59
N GLY A 124 11.62 -8.69 -3.38
CA GLY A 124 11.21 -9.83 -4.20
C GLY A 124 11.08 -9.48 -5.68
N ARG A 125 10.56 -8.29 -6.04
CA ARG A 125 10.47 -7.85 -7.44
C ARG A 125 11.81 -7.62 -8.11
N VAL A 126 12.81 -7.17 -7.34
CA VAL A 126 14.19 -7.03 -7.85
C VAL A 126 14.82 -8.40 -8.04
N GLN A 127 14.70 -9.30 -7.03
CA GLN A 127 15.25 -10.65 -7.10
C GLN A 127 14.58 -11.55 -8.16
N ALA A 128 13.31 -11.28 -8.47
CA ALA A 128 12.60 -11.93 -9.57
C ALA A 128 13.01 -11.40 -10.96
N ASN A 129 13.93 -10.43 -11.05
CA ASN A 129 14.32 -9.73 -12.27
C ASN A 129 13.14 -9.04 -13.00
N LYS A 130 12.08 -8.71 -12.26
CA LYS A 130 10.89 -8.03 -12.81
C LYS A 130 11.06 -6.53 -12.88
N HIS A 131 11.84 -5.97 -11.97
CA HIS A 131 11.99 -4.53 -11.81
C HIS A 131 13.41 -4.15 -11.35
N TYR A 132 13.89 -2.99 -11.78
CA TYR A 132 15.08 -2.39 -11.19
C TYR A 132 14.74 -1.77 -9.82
N TRP A 133 15.76 -1.61 -8.97
CA TRP A 133 15.60 -0.96 -7.67
C TRP A 133 14.96 0.43 -7.76
N ARG A 134 15.20 1.17 -8.86
CA ARG A 134 14.60 2.49 -9.11
C ARG A 134 13.09 2.40 -9.34
N ASP A 135 12.61 1.36 -10.02
CA ASP A 135 11.18 1.16 -10.30
C ASP A 135 10.43 0.84 -9.00
N VAL A 136 11.09 0.10 -8.10
CA VAL A 136 10.61 -0.22 -6.75
C VAL A 136 10.59 1.04 -5.88
N ALA A 137 11.66 1.84 -5.89
CA ALA A 137 11.71 3.09 -5.12
C ALA A 137 10.62 4.09 -5.57
N ALA A 138 10.41 4.24 -6.88
CA ALA A 138 9.33 5.07 -7.41
C ALA A 138 7.94 4.52 -7.04
N GLY A 139 7.75 3.20 -7.14
CA GLY A 139 6.52 2.55 -6.70
C GLY A 139 6.24 2.82 -5.21
N ALA A 140 7.24 2.66 -4.34
CA ALA A 140 7.11 2.93 -2.92
C ALA A 140 6.72 4.39 -2.64
N ALA A 141 7.35 5.35 -3.33
CA ALA A 141 7.01 6.76 -3.19
C ALA A 141 5.57 7.07 -3.61
N ILE A 142 5.11 6.50 -4.74
CA ILE A 142 3.72 6.62 -5.20
C ILE A 142 2.75 6.05 -4.15
N GLY A 143 3.04 4.85 -3.64
CA GLY A 143 2.18 4.18 -2.65
C GLY A 143 2.08 4.96 -1.34
N VAL A 144 3.19 5.46 -0.81
CA VAL A 144 3.19 6.31 0.40
C VAL A 144 2.41 7.59 0.15
N PHE A 145 2.60 8.23 -1.01
CA PHE A 145 1.90 9.46 -1.35
C PHE A 145 0.38 9.26 -1.43
N THR A 146 -0.10 8.23 -2.14
CA THR A 146 -1.54 7.97 -2.27
C THR A 146 -2.15 7.51 -0.95
N GLY A 147 -1.44 6.68 -0.17
CA GLY A 147 -1.87 6.29 1.16
C GLY A 147 -2.03 7.47 2.10
N TRP A 148 -1.09 8.41 2.07
CA TRP A 148 -1.16 9.64 2.86
C TRP A 148 -2.28 10.58 2.38
N LEU A 149 -2.49 10.69 1.08
CA LEU A 149 -3.48 11.60 0.51
C LEU A 149 -4.93 11.16 0.79
N PHE A 150 -5.20 9.85 0.78
CA PHE A 150 -6.56 9.31 0.83
C PHE A 150 -6.92 8.65 2.17
N THR A 151 -6.01 8.56 3.14
CA THR A 151 -6.27 7.90 4.42
C THR A 151 -6.23 8.88 5.59
N ASP A 152 -7.26 8.84 6.41
CA ASP A 152 -7.33 9.52 7.70
C ASP A 152 -7.17 8.52 8.86
N LYS A 153 -6.81 9.04 10.04
CA LYS A 153 -6.67 8.22 11.26
C LYS A 153 -8.04 7.69 11.70
N LEU A 154 -8.07 6.50 12.32
CA LEU A 154 -9.28 5.85 12.87
C LEU A 154 -9.85 6.56 14.13
N ASP A 155 -9.63 7.87 14.31
CA ASP A 155 -10.11 8.61 15.48
C ASP A 155 -10.84 9.89 15.02
N PRO A 156 -12.18 10.00 15.21
CA PRO A 156 -13.04 11.04 14.62
C PRO A 156 -12.88 12.42 15.23
N LYS A 157 -11.90 12.61 16.12
CA LYS A 157 -11.80 13.83 16.93
C LYS A 157 -11.37 15.05 16.14
N VAL A 158 -10.74 14.91 14.98
CA VAL A 158 -10.38 16.03 14.11
C VAL A 158 -10.58 15.62 12.65
N GLN A 159 -11.63 16.11 12.00
CA GLN A 159 -11.79 16.04 10.54
C GLN A 159 -11.41 17.37 9.91
N LEU A 160 -10.64 17.32 8.82
CA LEU A 160 -10.33 18.47 7.99
C LEU A 160 -11.00 18.29 6.63
N LEU A 161 -12.01 19.10 6.33
CA LEU A 161 -12.73 19.05 5.06
C LEU A 161 -12.40 20.27 4.22
N PRO A 162 -11.56 20.16 3.18
CA PRO A 162 -11.38 21.23 2.22
C PRO A 162 -12.67 21.41 1.40
N TRP A 163 -13.09 22.66 1.20
CA TRP A 163 -14.21 22.99 0.32
C TRP A 163 -13.83 24.15 -0.59
N ALA A 164 -14.34 24.12 -1.82
CA ALA A 164 -14.09 25.15 -2.81
C ALA A 164 -15.35 25.42 -3.63
N THR A 165 -15.66 26.68 -3.83
CA THR A 165 -16.65 27.20 -4.77
C THR A 165 -15.93 28.07 -5.81
N PRO A 166 -16.56 28.42 -6.95
CA PRO A 166 -15.91 29.22 -8.00
C PRO A 166 -15.35 30.58 -7.55
N HIS A 167 -15.74 31.07 -6.37
CA HIS A 167 -15.32 32.37 -5.83
C HIS A 167 -14.61 32.27 -4.46
N SER A 168 -14.46 31.09 -3.86
CA SER A 168 -13.81 30.94 -2.55
C SER A 168 -13.31 29.52 -2.30
N SER A 169 -12.26 29.38 -1.50
CA SER A 169 -11.81 28.09 -0.99
C SER A 169 -11.50 28.19 0.51
N GLY A 170 -11.63 27.08 1.21
CA GLY A 170 -11.41 27.01 2.65
C GLY A 170 -11.19 25.57 3.13
N VAL A 171 -10.91 25.44 4.42
CA VAL A 171 -10.79 24.16 5.13
C VAL A 171 -11.65 24.23 6.38
N SER A 172 -12.58 23.29 6.52
CA SER A 172 -13.40 23.13 7.71
C SER A 172 -12.70 22.19 8.67
N VAL A 173 -12.54 22.61 9.94
CA VAL A 173 -12.01 21.77 11.01
C VAL A 173 -13.16 21.36 11.92
N THR A 174 -13.44 20.07 12.01
CA THR A 174 -14.47 19.53 12.90
C THR A 174 -13.80 18.81 14.05
N TYR A 175 -14.04 19.29 15.28
CA TYR A 175 -13.58 18.64 16.50
C TYR A 175 -14.77 18.03 17.26
N VAL A 176 -14.75 16.71 17.48
CA VAL A 176 -15.77 16.01 18.28
C VAL A 176 -15.17 15.69 19.64
N TRP A 177 -15.69 16.33 20.69
CA TRP A 177 -15.27 16.17 22.09
C TRP A 177 -16.02 15.05 22.82
#